data_AF-A8UQ29-F1
#
_entry.id   AF-A8UQ29-F1
#
_cell.length_a   1.000
_cell.length_b   1.000
_cell.length_c   1.000
_cell.angle_alpha   90.00
_cell.angle_beta   90.00
_cell.angle_gamma   90.00
#
_symmetry.space_group_name_H-M   'P 1'
#
loop_
_entity.id
_entity.type
_entity.pdbx_description
1 polymer ?
#
loop_
_entity_poly.entity_id
_entity_poly.type
_entity_poly.pdbx_seq_one_letter_code
_entity_poly.pdbx_strand_id
1 'polypeptide(L)'
;MLQFSNIDNRKTQAVKYTFVFSVVLVFFYALLVACYNYLDSGTTTVFNSENLVLENRFTYHRLMGNANISATVFALYLVLSISILFEAFFIKRVLAHRSKGILLMIFLVLVIAVMNSFSAYLALGIIFLSTVFYVKTKAKYYLFFLIPIALSLLFFSDKAKGIDKDIFKYNLTDDVHNKNWNSLNIRLAKWECTLSVINETFPLGTGVGCAQSTLNEKYKELGFQVGLDKKFSTHNQYLHYLLESGIITFSLFLLLLLYGIFNSIKKKNYFLYTILILLSISSLTDNFLIVNKGIVFFTFFISIAAKD
;
A
#
# COMPACT_ATOMS: atom_id res chain seq x y z
N MET A 1 -19.60 -8.84 -16.18
CA MET A 1 -19.40 -9.81 -15.08
C MET A 1 -18.50 -10.92 -15.62
N LEU A 2 -17.21 -10.93 -15.26
CA LEU A 2 -16.27 -11.95 -15.76
C LEU A 2 -16.63 -13.30 -15.12
N GLN A 3 -17.10 -14.27 -15.91
CA GLN A 3 -17.44 -15.61 -15.40
C GLN A 3 -16.16 -16.40 -15.13
N PHE A 4 -15.71 -16.39 -13.87
CA PHE A 4 -14.59 -17.21 -13.38
C PHE A 4 -14.99 -18.68 -13.07
N SER A 5 -16.16 -19.12 -13.52
CA SER A 5 -16.70 -20.47 -13.28
C SER A 5 -15.76 -21.57 -13.79
N ASN A 6 -15.03 -21.34 -14.89
CA ASN A 6 -14.15 -22.33 -15.54
C ASN A 6 -12.68 -22.37 -15.04
N ILE A 7 -12.31 -21.59 -14.02
CA ILE A 7 -10.95 -21.62 -13.45
C ILE A 7 -10.85 -22.70 -12.36
N ASP A 8 -10.28 -23.87 -12.68
CA ASP A 8 -9.99 -24.88 -11.67
C ASP A 8 -8.90 -24.41 -10.67
N ASN A 9 -8.85 -25.03 -9.48
CA ASN A 9 -7.90 -24.73 -8.41
C ASN A 9 -6.44 -24.72 -8.88
N ARG A 10 -6.07 -25.60 -9.83
CA ARG A 10 -4.74 -25.60 -10.45
C ARG A 10 -4.43 -24.30 -11.19
N LYS A 11 -5.40 -23.78 -11.96
CA LYS A 11 -5.26 -22.51 -12.67
C LYS A 11 -5.18 -21.33 -11.70
N THR A 12 -5.97 -21.34 -10.62
CA THR A 12 -5.87 -20.34 -9.56
C THR A 12 -4.48 -20.32 -8.93
N GLN A 13 -3.90 -21.50 -8.63
CA GLN A 13 -2.53 -21.60 -8.10
C GLN A 13 -1.49 -21.12 -9.11
N ALA A 14 -1.64 -21.48 -10.40
CA ALA A 14 -0.75 -21.00 -11.45
C ALA A 14 -0.76 -19.46 -11.52
N VAL A 15 -1.94 -18.83 -11.51
CA VAL A 15 -2.07 -17.36 -11.50
C VAL A 15 -1.35 -16.74 -10.29
N LYS A 16 -1.52 -17.32 -9.10
CA LYS A 16 -0.84 -16.85 -7.88
C LYS A 16 0.69 -16.91 -8.01
N TYR A 17 1.25 -18.01 -8.51
CA TYR A 17 2.71 -18.14 -8.68
C TYR A 17 3.25 -17.30 -9.84
N THR A 18 2.51 -17.18 -10.94
CA THR A 18 2.85 -16.26 -12.04
C THR A 18 2.90 -14.82 -11.52
N PHE A 19 1.96 -14.41 -10.67
CA PHE A 19 1.99 -13.09 -10.04
C PHE A 19 3.27 -12.89 -9.21
N VAL A 20 3.61 -13.84 -8.34
CA VAL A 20 4.85 -13.78 -7.54
C VAL A 20 6.09 -13.65 -8.44
N PHE A 21 6.17 -14.45 -9.50
CA PHE A 21 7.30 -14.40 -10.43
C PHE A 21 7.36 -13.07 -11.19
N SER A 22 6.23 -12.54 -11.65
CA SER A 22 6.14 -11.22 -12.29
C SER A 22 6.62 -10.10 -11.37
N VAL A 23 6.32 -10.15 -10.06
CA VAL A 23 6.80 -9.16 -9.09
C VAL A 23 8.33 -9.17 -9.02
N VAL A 24 8.95 -10.35 -9.02
CA VAL A 24 10.42 -10.50 -9.04
C VAL A 24 11.01 -9.94 -10.33
N LEU A 25 10.44 -10.28 -11.49
CA LEU A 25 10.91 -9.77 -12.78
C LEU A 25 10.83 -8.25 -12.87
N VAL A 26 9.71 -7.66 -12.43
CA VAL A 26 9.52 -6.21 -12.42
C VAL A 26 10.55 -5.51 -11.53
N PHE A 27 10.88 -6.09 -10.36
CA PHE A 27 11.93 -5.55 -9.51
C PHE A 27 13.31 -5.58 -10.19
N PHE A 28 13.68 -6.70 -10.80
CA PHE A 28 14.96 -6.81 -11.51
C PHE A 28 15.02 -5.86 -12.71
N TYR A 29 13.94 -5.71 -13.47
CA TYR A 29 13.85 -4.71 -14.53
C TYR A 29 14.09 -3.29 -13.98
N ALA A 30 13.40 -2.91 -12.89
CA ALA A 30 13.57 -1.61 -12.27
C ALA A 30 15.01 -1.36 -11.79
N LEU A 31 15.67 -2.39 -11.24
CA LEU A 31 17.07 -2.35 -10.83
C LEU A 31 18.02 -2.22 -12.03
N LEU A 32 17.80 -2.95 -13.12
CA LEU A 32 18.64 -2.87 -14.32
C LEU A 32 18.61 -1.46 -14.90
N VAL A 33 17.44 -0.84 -14.98
CA VAL A 33 17.29 0.56 -15.42
C VAL A 33 17.97 1.52 -14.43
N ALA A 34 17.86 1.29 -13.12
CA ALA A 34 18.57 2.09 -12.12
C ALA A 34 20.10 1.99 -12.27
N CYS A 35 20.63 0.79 -12.52
CA CYS A 35 22.04 0.55 -12.79
C CYS A 35 22.49 1.26 -14.08
N TYR A 36 21.73 1.15 -15.16
CA TYR A 36 22.02 1.86 -16.42
C TYR A 36 22.10 3.37 -16.19
N ASN A 37 21.11 3.95 -15.50
CA ASN A 37 21.09 5.38 -15.18
C ASN A 37 22.24 5.81 -14.27
N TYR A 38 22.71 4.92 -13.37
CA TYR A 38 23.89 5.17 -12.55
C TYR A 38 25.17 5.18 -13.38
N LEU A 39 25.33 4.23 -14.31
CA LEU A 39 26.49 4.16 -15.19
C LEU A 39 26.58 5.38 -16.12
N ASP A 40 25.43 5.88 -16.59
CA ASP A 40 25.34 7.07 -17.45
C ASP A 40 25.62 8.37 -16.68
N SER A 41 25.01 8.55 -15.51
CA SER A 41 25.12 9.80 -14.74
C SER A 41 26.29 9.87 -13.76
N GLY A 42 26.88 8.74 -13.40
CA GLY A 42 27.90 8.63 -12.35
C GLY A 42 27.39 8.85 -10.92
N THR A 43 26.10 9.13 -10.70
CA THR A 43 25.54 9.45 -9.38
C THR A 43 24.43 8.50 -8.96
N THR A 44 24.44 8.11 -7.68
CA THR A 44 23.37 7.30 -7.07
C THR A 44 22.15 8.13 -6.67
N THR A 45 22.30 9.45 -6.62
CA THR A 45 21.27 10.40 -6.22
C THR A 45 20.83 11.29 -7.38
N VAL A 46 19.55 11.66 -7.36
CA VAL A 46 18.95 12.62 -8.28
C VAL A 46 18.18 13.64 -7.46
N PHE A 47 18.39 14.92 -7.76
CA PHE A 47 17.58 15.97 -7.17
C PHE A 47 16.16 15.91 -7.76
N ASN A 48 15.16 15.70 -6.90
CA ASN A 48 13.77 15.77 -7.31
C ASN A 48 13.28 17.21 -7.13
N SER A 49 13.07 17.92 -8.24
CA SER A 49 12.57 19.30 -8.25
C SER A 49 11.19 19.46 -7.63
N GLU A 50 10.35 18.41 -7.64
CA GLU A 50 9.01 18.49 -7.08
C GLU A 50 9.01 18.47 -5.56
N ASN A 51 9.93 17.72 -4.95
CA ASN A 51 10.00 17.55 -3.50
C ASN A 51 11.22 18.22 -2.88
N LEU A 52 12.07 18.86 -3.70
CA LEU A 52 13.32 19.53 -3.33
C LEU A 52 14.28 18.65 -2.51
N VAL A 53 14.26 17.35 -2.75
CA VAL A 53 15.05 16.36 -1.99
C VAL A 53 15.89 15.52 -2.96
N LEU A 54 17.11 15.18 -2.51
CA LEU A 54 17.94 14.18 -3.16
C LEU A 54 17.35 12.78 -2.93
N GLU A 55 16.85 12.17 -3.99
CA GLU A 55 16.33 10.82 -3.96
C GLU A 55 17.38 9.83 -4.45
N ASN A 56 17.48 8.68 -3.78
CA ASN A 56 18.35 7.60 -4.21
C ASN A 56 17.68 6.80 -5.34
N ARG A 57 18.38 6.60 -6.47
CA ARG A 57 17.89 5.87 -7.65
C ARG A 57 17.49 4.42 -7.35
N PHE A 58 18.05 3.83 -6.30
CA PHE A 58 17.85 2.43 -5.92
C PHE A 58 16.81 2.23 -4.82
N THR A 59 16.07 3.28 -4.42
CA THR A 59 15.08 3.17 -3.35
C THR A 59 13.72 3.77 -3.72
N TYR A 60 12.71 3.34 -2.97
CA TYR A 60 11.36 3.92 -2.92
C TYR A 60 10.74 4.28 -4.30
N HIS A 61 10.20 5.48 -4.45
CA HIS A 61 9.53 5.93 -5.69
C HIS A 61 10.49 6.04 -6.88
N ARG A 62 11.77 6.35 -6.66
CA ARG A 62 12.72 6.50 -7.77
C ARG A 62 13.03 5.17 -8.43
N LEU A 63 13.26 4.13 -7.64
CA LEU A 63 13.47 2.78 -8.15
C LEU A 63 12.26 2.29 -8.95
N MET A 64 11.07 2.33 -8.33
CA MET A 64 9.87 1.79 -8.97
C MET A 64 9.32 2.68 -10.09
N GLY A 65 9.70 3.97 -10.11
CA GLY A 65 9.45 4.89 -11.21
C GLY A 65 10.02 4.39 -12.54
N ASN A 66 11.15 3.69 -12.51
CA ASN A 66 11.73 3.06 -13.72
C ASN A 66 10.79 2.02 -14.38
N ALA A 67 9.89 1.43 -13.59
CA ALA A 67 8.87 0.50 -14.08
C ALA A 67 7.47 1.14 -14.22
N ASN A 68 7.35 2.47 -14.07
CA ASN A 68 6.08 3.19 -14.05
C ASN A 68 5.08 2.67 -13.00
N ILE A 69 5.59 2.22 -11.84
CA ILE A 69 4.78 1.72 -10.72
C ILE A 69 5.08 2.58 -9.49
N SER A 70 4.02 2.99 -8.76
CA SER A 70 4.21 3.64 -7.47
C SER A 70 4.83 2.66 -6.47
N ALA A 71 5.76 3.14 -5.64
CA ALA A 71 6.34 2.35 -4.57
C ALA A 71 5.27 1.82 -3.58
N THR A 72 4.16 2.55 -3.38
CA THR A 72 3.04 2.10 -2.53
C THR A 72 2.30 0.91 -3.13
N VAL A 73 2.08 0.93 -4.45
CA VAL A 73 1.46 -0.18 -5.21
C VAL A 73 2.38 -1.40 -5.23
N PHE A 74 3.67 -1.20 -5.48
CA PHE A 74 4.61 -2.32 -5.53
C PHE A 74 4.82 -2.97 -4.16
N ALA A 75 4.80 -2.17 -3.08
CA ALA A 75 4.79 -2.69 -1.71
C ALA A 75 3.62 -3.64 -1.44
N LEU A 76 2.39 -3.27 -1.87
CA LEU A 76 1.23 -4.16 -1.80
C LEU A 76 1.48 -5.48 -2.53
N TYR A 77 2.11 -5.43 -3.71
CA TYR A 77 2.39 -6.62 -4.52
C TYR A 77 3.41 -7.55 -3.84
N LEU A 78 4.44 -6.98 -3.20
CA LEU A 78 5.42 -7.73 -2.42
C LEU A 78 4.76 -8.43 -1.23
N VAL A 79 3.93 -7.71 -0.46
CA VAL A 79 3.27 -8.29 0.72
C VAL A 79 2.27 -9.37 0.30
N LEU A 80 1.48 -9.17 -0.76
CA LEU A 80 0.62 -10.22 -1.30
C LEU A 80 1.42 -11.45 -1.76
N SER A 81 2.56 -11.24 -2.42
CA SER A 81 3.43 -12.33 -2.87
C SER A 81 3.97 -13.16 -1.71
N ILE A 82 4.39 -12.50 -0.63
CA ILE A 82 4.83 -13.17 0.61
C ILE A 82 3.67 -13.98 1.21
N SER A 83 2.45 -13.43 1.26
CA SER A 83 1.29 -14.14 1.77
C SER A 83 0.87 -15.34 0.91
N ILE A 84 0.99 -15.26 -0.42
CA ILE A 84 0.76 -16.38 -1.34
C ILE A 84 1.72 -17.53 -1.03
N LEU A 85 3.02 -17.24 -0.91
CA LEU A 85 4.03 -18.25 -0.57
C LEU A 85 3.78 -18.82 0.84
N PHE A 86 3.38 -17.97 1.78
CA PHE A 86 3.01 -18.41 3.13
C PHE A 86 1.83 -19.39 3.11
N GLU A 87 0.75 -19.07 2.37
CA GLU A 87 -0.40 -19.94 2.18
C GLU A 87 0.03 -21.31 1.63
N ALA A 88 0.84 -21.32 0.58
CA ALA A 88 1.29 -22.54 -0.09
C ALA A 88 2.10 -23.46 0.83
N PHE A 89 3.12 -22.92 1.52
CA PHE A 89 4.11 -23.73 2.24
C PHE A 89 3.73 -24.02 3.69
N PHE A 90 2.97 -23.14 4.35
CA PHE A 90 2.67 -23.28 5.78
C PHE A 90 1.21 -23.69 6.05
N ILE A 91 0.26 -23.20 5.26
CA ILE A 91 -1.16 -23.54 5.42
C ILE A 91 -1.49 -24.81 4.63
N LYS A 92 -1.23 -24.80 3.31
CA LYS A 92 -1.47 -25.93 2.41
C LYS A 92 -0.38 -27.01 2.47
N ARG A 93 0.74 -26.72 3.15
CA ARG A 93 1.86 -27.65 3.41
C ARG A 93 2.41 -28.34 2.16
N VAL A 94 2.51 -27.62 1.04
CA VAL A 94 3.18 -28.13 -0.16
C VAL A 94 4.68 -28.30 0.16
N LEU A 95 5.13 -29.54 0.36
CA LEU A 95 6.53 -29.80 0.77
C LEU A 95 7.52 -29.67 -0.40
N ALA A 96 7.06 -29.91 -1.63
CA ALA A 96 7.87 -29.73 -2.83
C ALA A 96 8.35 -28.27 -2.92
N HIS A 97 9.66 -28.10 -3.14
CA HIS A 97 10.32 -26.79 -3.30
C HIS A 97 10.20 -25.84 -2.10
N ARG A 98 9.83 -26.32 -0.91
CA ARG A 98 9.65 -25.49 0.29
C ARG A 98 10.88 -24.65 0.63
N SER A 99 12.09 -25.18 0.52
CA SER A 99 13.33 -24.43 0.78
C SER A 99 13.51 -23.26 -0.20
N LYS A 100 13.26 -23.48 -1.49
CA LYS A 100 13.28 -22.44 -2.53
C LYS A 100 12.21 -21.38 -2.26
N GLY A 101 11.02 -21.81 -1.82
CA GLY A 101 9.94 -20.92 -1.42
C GLY A 101 10.28 -20.01 -0.24
N ILE A 102 10.90 -20.58 0.80
CA ILE A 102 11.37 -19.81 1.96
C ILE A 102 12.47 -18.82 1.54
N LEU A 103 13.44 -19.25 0.73
CA LEU A 103 14.49 -18.37 0.20
C LEU A 103 13.88 -17.21 -0.60
N LEU A 104 12.86 -17.48 -1.41
CA LEU A 104 12.15 -16.46 -2.17
C LEU A 104 11.39 -15.49 -1.25
N MET A 105 10.75 -15.97 -0.18
CA MET A 105 10.11 -15.08 0.82
C MET A 105 11.15 -14.17 1.48
N ILE A 106 12.32 -14.70 1.87
CA ILE A 106 13.41 -13.91 2.45
C ILE A 106 13.86 -12.84 1.45
N PHE A 107 14.07 -13.22 0.19
CA PHE A 107 14.39 -12.28 -0.87
C PHE A 107 13.35 -11.16 -0.99
N LEU A 108 12.05 -11.48 -1.01
CA LEU A 108 10.99 -10.46 -1.09
C LEU A 108 10.97 -9.51 0.13
N VAL A 109 11.27 -10.02 1.33
CA VAL A 109 11.42 -9.18 2.53
C VAL A 109 12.64 -8.25 2.40
N LEU A 110 13.75 -8.73 1.84
CA LEU A 110 14.91 -7.90 1.54
C LEU A 110 14.59 -6.82 0.49
N VAL A 111 13.75 -7.14 -0.50
CA VAL A 111 13.26 -6.13 -1.46
C VAL A 111 12.45 -5.04 -0.74
N ILE A 112 11.56 -5.40 0.18
CA ILE A 112 10.84 -4.42 1.03
C ILE A 112 11.84 -3.54 1.80
N ALA A 113 12.92 -4.14 2.32
CA ALA A 113 13.97 -3.42 3.03
C ALA A 113 14.66 -2.37 2.14
N VAL A 114 15.04 -2.76 0.91
CA VAL A 114 15.66 -1.86 -0.09
C VAL A 114 14.70 -0.74 -0.50
N MET A 115 13.41 -1.03 -0.66
CA MET A 115 12.42 -0.01 -0.99
C MET A 115 12.28 1.06 0.09
N ASN A 116 12.65 0.75 1.35
CA ASN A 116 12.54 1.64 2.50
C ASN A 116 11.16 2.30 2.64
N SER A 117 10.09 1.55 2.34
CA SER A 117 8.72 2.07 2.34
C SER A 117 8.06 1.85 3.69
N PHE A 118 7.65 2.94 4.37
CA PHE A 118 6.98 2.87 5.66
C PHE A 118 5.68 2.05 5.61
N SER A 119 4.85 2.30 4.58
CA SER A 119 3.58 1.59 4.42
C SER A 119 3.77 0.10 4.13
N ALA A 120 4.90 -0.29 3.51
CA ALA A 120 5.22 -1.68 3.26
C ALA A 120 5.51 -2.45 4.56
N TYR A 121 6.35 -1.89 5.44
CA TYR A 121 6.64 -2.49 6.74
C TYR A 121 5.40 -2.59 7.61
N LEU A 122 4.59 -1.52 7.65
CA LEU A 122 3.33 -1.52 8.40
C LEU A 122 2.38 -2.60 7.87
N ALA A 123 2.22 -2.70 6.54
CA ALA A 123 1.36 -3.70 5.92
C ALA A 123 1.84 -5.13 6.20
N LEU A 124 3.14 -5.36 6.09
CA LEU A 124 3.77 -6.64 6.37
C LEU A 124 3.56 -7.05 7.83
N GLY A 125 3.82 -6.14 8.78
CA GLY A 125 3.64 -6.37 10.22
C GLY A 125 2.18 -6.69 10.58
N ILE A 126 1.22 -5.91 10.08
CA ILE A 126 -0.21 -6.15 10.32
C ILE A 126 -0.64 -7.50 9.76
N ILE A 127 -0.21 -7.86 8.55
CA ILE A 127 -0.57 -9.13 7.93
C ILE A 127 0.03 -10.33 8.65
N PHE A 128 1.27 -10.23 9.10
CA PHE A 128 1.86 -11.30 9.91
C PHE A 128 1.13 -11.45 11.24
N LEU A 129 0.85 -10.34 11.94
CA LEU A 129 0.09 -10.35 13.19
C LEU A 129 -1.32 -10.94 12.98
N SER A 130 -2.01 -10.53 11.92
CA SER A 130 -3.35 -11.01 11.61
C SER A 130 -3.36 -12.50 11.21
N THR A 131 -2.33 -12.95 10.50
CA THR A 131 -2.10 -14.36 10.15
C THR A 131 -1.88 -15.24 11.37
N VAL A 132 -1.15 -14.73 12.37
CA VAL A 132 -0.94 -15.43 13.64
C VAL A 132 -2.28 -15.73 14.32
N PHE A 133 -3.17 -14.73 14.41
CA PHE A 133 -4.51 -14.91 14.95
C PHE A 133 -5.36 -15.86 14.10
N TYR A 134 -5.20 -15.81 12.77
CA TYR A 134 -5.94 -16.64 11.83
C TYR A 134 -5.60 -18.14 11.95
N VAL A 135 -4.32 -18.49 11.97
CA VAL A 135 -3.86 -19.89 11.86
C VAL A 135 -3.91 -20.62 13.22
N LYS A 136 -4.08 -19.91 14.34
CA LYS A 136 -4.07 -20.48 15.72
C LYS A 136 -2.90 -21.45 15.93
N THR A 137 -1.69 -21.01 15.58
CA THR A 137 -0.51 -21.87 15.46
C THR A 137 0.11 -22.25 16.81
N LYS A 138 0.94 -23.31 16.82
CA LYS A 138 1.73 -23.72 18.00
C LYS A 138 2.79 -22.67 18.34
N ALA A 139 3.09 -22.52 19.63
CA ALA A 139 3.93 -21.44 20.13
C ALA A 139 5.32 -21.32 19.46
N LYS A 140 5.90 -22.44 19.04
CA LYS A 140 7.20 -22.47 18.36
C LYS A 140 7.26 -21.70 17.03
N TYR A 141 6.12 -21.45 16.39
CA TYR A 141 6.08 -20.67 15.14
C TYR A 141 6.02 -19.16 15.40
N TYR A 142 5.70 -18.69 16.63
CA TYR A 142 5.71 -17.26 16.96
C TYR A 142 7.07 -16.60 16.70
N LEU A 143 8.18 -17.32 16.89
CA LEU A 143 9.52 -16.80 16.60
C LEU A 143 9.71 -16.42 15.12
N PHE A 144 9.12 -17.19 14.20
CA PHE A 144 9.13 -16.89 12.77
C PHE A 144 8.32 -15.63 12.44
N PHE A 145 7.29 -15.33 13.23
CA PHE A 145 6.46 -14.13 13.08
C PHE A 145 7.07 -12.90 13.78
N LEU A 146 7.84 -13.11 14.84
CA LEU A 146 8.50 -12.03 15.58
C LEU A 146 9.61 -11.36 14.76
N ILE A 147 10.29 -12.08 13.86
CA ILE A 147 11.39 -11.52 13.08
C ILE A 147 10.90 -10.41 12.11
N PRO A 148 9.89 -10.62 11.25
CA PRO A 148 9.35 -9.54 10.40
C PRO A 148 8.78 -8.37 11.20
N ILE A 149 8.13 -8.65 12.33
CA ILE A 149 7.58 -7.61 13.21
C ILE A 149 8.72 -6.79 13.83
N ALA A 150 9.74 -7.46 14.38
CA ALA A 150 10.90 -6.80 14.96
C ALA A 150 11.66 -5.98 13.92
N LEU A 151 11.87 -6.52 12.71
CA LEU A 151 12.47 -5.76 11.60
C LEU A 151 11.62 -4.54 11.25
N SER A 152 10.30 -4.69 11.13
CA SER A 152 9.39 -3.57 10.86
C SER A 152 9.47 -2.50 11.97
N LEU A 153 9.56 -2.92 13.24
CA LEU A 153 9.72 -2.01 14.39
C LEU A 153 11.09 -1.35 14.45
N LEU A 154 12.17 -2.04 14.06
CA LEU A 154 13.52 -1.47 13.99
C LEU A 154 13.59 -0.37 12.93
N PHE A 155 13.16 -0.68 11.70
CA PHE A 155 13.07 0.33 10.63
C PHE A 155 12.09 1.46 10.98
N PHE A 156 11.02 1.16 11.74
CA PHE A 156 10.13 2.17 12.28
C PHE A 156 10.86 3.09 13.27
N SER A 157 11.62 2.53 14.22
CA SER A 157 12.36 3.30 15.23
C SER A 157 13.35 4.26 14.58
N ASP A 158 14.08 3.82 13.56
CA ASP A 158 15.05 4.68 12.88
C ASP A 158 14.39 5.83 12.12
N LYS A 159 13.23 5.58 11.47
CA LYS A 159 12.44 6.68 10.90
C LYS A 159 11.81 7.58 11.95
N ALA A 160 11.34 7.01 13.06
CA ALA A 160 10.70 7.74 14.15
C ALA A 160 11.69 8.66 14.89
N LYS A 161 12.98 8.29 14.97
CA LYS A 161 14.03 9.18 15.50
C LYS A 161 14.23 10.44 14.66
N GLY A 162 13.93 10.37 13.35
CA GLY A 162 13.96 11.51 12.44
C GLY A 162 12.65 12.34 12.42
N ILE A 163 11.64 11.93 13.19
CA ILE A 163 10.39 12.69 13.36
C ILE A 163 10.67 13.77 14.41
N ASP A 164 10.88 15.01 13.96
CA ASP A 164 10.97 16.16 14.83
C ASP A 164 9.65 16.37 15.61
N LYS A 165 9.70 16.86 16.84
CA LYS A 165 8.49 17.15 17.64
C LYS A 165 7.62 18.23 16.98
N ASP A 166 8.23 19.06 16.16
CA ASP A 166 7.53 20.10 15.40
C ASP A 166 6.87 19.57 14.11
N ILE A 167 6.92 18.26 13.84
CA ILE A 167 6.26 17.66 12.67
C ILE A 167 4.74 17.92 12.64
N PHE A 168 4.13 18.04 13.82
CA PHE A 168 2.70 18.32 13.98
C PHE A 168 2.38 19.83 13.95
N LYS A 169 3.40 20.70 14.00
CA LYS A 169 3.27 22.14 13.85
C LYS A 169 3.59 22.54 12.41
N TYR A 170 2.63 22.32 11.51
CA TYR A 170 2.71 22.79 10.14
C TYR A 170 1.69 23.93 9.94
N ASN A 171 2.02 24.93 9.12
CA ASN A 171 1.02 25.88 8.63
C ASN A 171 0.76 25.60 7.15
N LEU A 172 -0.51 25.66 6.74
CA LEU A 172 -0.91 25.45 5.34
C LEU A 172 -0.29 26.48 4.39
N THR A 173 -0.05 27.70 4.90
CA THR A 173 0.56 28.82 4.17
C THR A 173 2.09 28.83 4.19
N ASP A 174 2.74 27.87 4.86
CA ASP A 174 4.20 27.80 4.89
C ASP A 174 4.73 27.57 3.47
N ASP A 175 5.66 28.44 3.04
CA ASP A 175 6.31 28.33 1.73
C ASP A 175 7.06 26.99 1.62
N VAL A 176 6.85 26.33 0.48
CA VAL A 176 7.50 25.08 0.06
C VAL A 176 9.03 25.17 0.17
N HIS A 177 9.56 26.38 -0.02
CA HIS A 177 10.98 26.67 -0.05
C HIS A 177 11.57 27.06 1.31
N ASN A 178 10.75 27.38 2.32
CA ASN A 178 11.19 28.05 3.55
C ASN A 178 11.03 27.19 4.82
N LYS A 179 10.28 26.07 4.76
CA LYS A 179 10.26 25.00 5.78
C LYS A 179 10.23 23.62 5.14
N ASN A 180 10.85 22.64 5.81
CA ASN A 180 10.94 21.25 5.36
C ASN A 180 9.57 20.54 5.40
N TRP A 181 8.74 20.74 4.38
CA TRP A 181 7.61 19.85 4.11
C TRP A 181 8.15 18.42 3.99
N ASN A 182 7.64 17.53 4.82
CA ASN A 182 7.92 16.10 4.71
C ASN A 182 6.64 15.34 4.34
N SER A 183 6.78 14.05 4.03
CA SER A 183 5.67 13.20 3.58
C SER A 183 4.52 13.09 4.59
N LEU A 184 4.79 13.25 5.90
CA LEU A 184 3.77 13.18 6.95
C LEU A 184 3.01 14.51 7.05
N ASN A 185 3.70 15.65 7.11
CA ASN A 185 3.08 16.98 7.24
C ASN A 185 2.16 17.27 6.05
N ILE A 186 2.61 16.89 4.84
CA ILE A 186 1.78 16.99 3.63
C ILE A 186 0.51 16.15 3.78
N ARG A 187 0.57 14.95 4.39
CA ARG A 187 -0.63 14.12 4.62
C ARG A 187 -1.57 14.76 5.65
N LEU A 188 -1.02 15.30 6.74
CA LEU A 188 -1.82 15.99 7.74
C LEU A 188 -2.54 17.22 7.14
N ALA A 189 -1.82 18.06 6.40
CA ALA A 189 -2.40 19.19 5.67
C ALA A 189 -3.52 18.77 4.70
N LYS A 190 -3.31 17.69 3.94
CA LYS A 190 -4.35 17.13 3.06
C LYS A 190 -5.57 16.67 3.82
N TRP A 191 -5.39 16.00 4.96
CA TRP A 191 -6.49 15.51 5.79
C TRP A 191 -7.25 16.64 6.45
N GLU A 192 -6.57 17.68 6.92
CA GLU A 192 -7.20 18.88 7.48
C GLU A 192 -8.13 19.55 6.44
N CYS A 193 -7.62 19.81 5.24
CA CYS A 193 -8.43 20.36 4.15
C CYS A 193 -9.60 19.43 3.79
N THR A 194 -9.34 18.12 3.69
CA THR A 194 -10.37 17.11 3.38
C THR A 194 -11.48 17.09 4.43
N LEU A 195 -11.12 17.14 5.72
CA LEU A 195 -12.07 17.15 6.82
C LEU A 195 -12.88 18.45 6.84
N SER A 196 -12.29 19.59 6.47
CA SER A 196 -13.04 20.84 6.33
C SER A 196 -14.14 20.72 5.28
N VAL A 197 -13.84 20.16 4.10
CA VAL A 197 -14.87 19.95 3.06
C VAL A 197 -15.91 18.91 3.50
N ILE A 198 -15.48 17.84 4.19
CA ILE A 198 -16.42 16.86 4.75
C ILE A 198 -17.38 17.55 5.73
N ASN A 199 -16.90 18.42 6.62
CA ASN A 199 -17.76 19.12 7.57
C ASN A 199 -18.81 20.01 6.86
N GLU A 200 -18.46 20.58 5.70
CA GLU A 200 -19.36 21.43 4.90
C GLU A 200 -20.37 20.62 4.08
N THR A 201 -20.05 19.37 3.74
CA THR A 201 -20.85 18.55 2.80
C THR A 201 -21.46 17.30 3.44
N PHE A 202 -21.18 17.04 4.72
CA PHE A 202 -21.79 15.95 5.47
C PHE A 202 -23.32 16.15 5.57
N PRO A 203 -24.14 15.10 5.42
CA PRO A 203 -23.79 13.68 5.30
C PRO A 203 -23.67 13.14 3.86
N LEU A 204 -23.93 13.94 2.84
CA LEU A 204 -24.09 13.48 1.45
C LEU A 204 -22.78 13.51 0.65
N GLY A 205 -21.81 14.30 1.08
CA GLY A 205 -20.57 14.53 0.34
C GLY A 205 -20.75 15.52 -0.81
N THR A 206 -19.69 15.69 -1.59
CA THR A 206 -19.58 16.68 -2.69
C THR A 206 -20.25 16.25 -3.99
N GLY A 207 -20.60 14.96 -4.12
CA GLY A 207 -21.08 14.34 -5.35
C GLY A 207 -19.98 13.61 -6.11
N VAL A 208 -20.34 12.50 -6.78
CA VAL A 208 -19.42 11.66 -7.54
C VAL A 208 -18.75 12.47 -8.65
N GLY A 209 -17.41 12.44 -8.69
CA GLY A 209 -16.62 13.20 -9.66
C GLY A 209 -16.34 14.66 -9.30
N CYS A 210 -16.96 15.21 -8.24
CA CYS A 210 -16.76 16.59 -7.80
C CYS A 210 -15.70 16.74 -6.69
N ALA A 211 -15.30 15.63 -6.05
CA ALA A 211 -14.44 15.66 -4.88
C ALA A 211 -13.12 16.41 -5.09
N GLN A 212 -12.44 16.21 -6.24
CA GLN A 212 -11.15 16.86 -6.49
C GLN A 212 -11.30 18.36 -6.77
N SER A 213 -12.35 18.80 -7.46
CA SER A 213 -12.57 20.23 -7.72
C SER A 213 -12.88 20.97 -6.42
N THR A 214 -13.77 20.44 -5.58
CA THR A 214 -14.08 21.05 -4.28
C THR A 214 -12.86 21.06 -3.35
N LEU A 215 -12.04 20.00 -3.38
CA LEU A 215 -10.82 19.95 -2.60
C LEU A 215 -9.78 20.99 -3.06
N ASN A 216 -9.66 21.20 -4.37
CA ASN A 216 -8.78 22.25 -4.92
C ASN A 216 -9.25 23.66 -4.54
N GLU A 217 -10.56 23.91 -4.55
CA GLU A 217 -11.13 25.17 -4.05
C GLU A 217 -10.77 25.36 -2.58
N LYS A 218 -10.88 24.29 -1.77
CA LYS A 218 -10.52 24.36 -0.36
C LYS A 218 -9.03 24.56 -0.12
N TYR A 219 -8.17 23.94 -0.93
CA TYR A 219 -6.74 24.19 -0.90
C TYR A 219 -6.42 25.66 -1.16
N LYS A 220 -7.10 26.28 -2.13
CA LYS A 220 -6.95 27.70 -2.43
C LYS A 220 -7.43 28.58 -1.27
N GLU A 221 -8.59 28.28 -0.69
CA GLU A 221 -9.17 29.02 0.44
C GLU A 221 -8.26 28.99 1.67
N LEU A 222 -7.71 27.82 2.00
CA LEU A 222 -6.84 27.63 3.16
C LEU A 222 -5.37 27.94 2.89
N GLY A 223 -5.03 28.40 1.67
CA GLY A 223 -3.67 28.76 1.29
C GLY A 223 -2.69 27.59 1.14
N PHE A 224 -3.19 26.35 1.00
CA PHE A 224 -2.37 25.15 0.81
C PHE A 224 -1.90 25.00 -0.64
N GLN A 225 -0.99 25.89 -1.04
CA GLN A 225 -0.55 26.03 -2.44
C GLN A 225 0.07 24.74 -3.01
N VAL A 226 0.90 24.03 -2.23
CA VAL A 226 1.49 22.74 -2.65
C VAL A 226 0.42 21.73 -3.06
N GLY A 227 -0.67 21.66 -2.29
CA GLY A 227 -1.77 20.75 -2.56
C GLY A 227 -2.52 21.12 -3.83
N LEU A 228 -2.69 22.42 -4.07
CA LEU A 228 -3.33 22.95 -5.27
C LEU A 228 -2.50 22.67 -6.53
N ASP A 229 -1.21 23.00 -6.50
CA ASP A 229 -0.31 22.85 -7.66
C ASP A 229 -0.17 21.40 -8.09
N LYS A 230 -0.02 20.49 -7.12
CA LYS A 230 0.13 19.05 -7.37
C LYS A 230 -1.20 18.32 -7.49
N LYS A 231 -2.33 19.01 -7.32
CA LYS A 231 -3.69 18.43 -7.30
C LYS A 231 -3.77 17.19 -6.43
N PHE A 232 -3.34 17.33 -5.18
CA PHE A 232 -3.25 16.17 -4.29
C PHE A 232 -4.63 15.56 -4.02
N SER A 233 -4.67 14.23 -3.98
CA SER A 233 -5.83 13.49 -3.49
C SER A 233 -5.82 13.42 -1.95
N THR A 234 -6.88 12.88 -1.36
CA THR A 234 -6.99 12.72 0.10
C THR A 234 -5.93 11.77 0.70
N HIS A 235 -5.28 10.91 -0.11
CA HIS A 235 -4.36 9.86 0.35
C HIS A 235 -4.92 8.98 1.49
N ASN A 236 -6.23 8.82 1.48
CA ASN A 236 -7.00 8.01 2.40
C ASN A 236 -8.34 7.71 1.72
N GLN A 237 -8.54 6.46 1.32
CA GLN A 237 -9.73 6.00 0.61
C GLN A 237 -11.01 6.16 1.45
N TYR A 238 -10.91 6.03 2.78
CA TYR A 238 -12.04 6.20 3.69
C TYR A 238 -12.52 7.65 3.72
N LEU A 239 -11.57 8.58 3.88
CA LEU A 239 -11.87 10.01 3.80
C LEU A 239 -12.35 10.38 2.40
N HIS A 240 -11.82 9.74 1.35
CA HIS A 240 -12.27 10.00 -0.02
C HIS A 240 -13.73 9.64 -0.22
N TYR A 241 -14.16 8.45 0.22
CA TYR A 241 -15.57 8.05 0.06
C TYR A 241 -16.51 8.91 0.88
N LEU A 242 -16.08 9.35 2.07
CA LEU A 242 -16.86 10.27 2.89
C LEU A 242 -16.97 11.67 2.26
N LEU A 243 -15.87 12.17 1.69
CA LEU A 243 -15.82 13.45 0.95
C LEU A 243 -16.67 13.42 -0.32
N GLU A 244 -16.57 12.36 -1.11
CA GLU A 244 -17.19 12.29 -2.44
C GLU A 244 -18.68 11.95 -2.36
N SER A 245 -19.04 10.93 -1.59
CA SER A 245 -20.39 10.35 -1.59
C SER A 245 -20.97 10.17 -0.19
N GLY A 246 -20.35 10.80 0.81
CA GLY A 246 -20.90 10.88 2.15
C GLY A 246 -20.91 9.55 2.91
N ILE A 247 -21.76 9.51 3.93
CA ILE A 247 -21.80 8.42 4.91
C ILE A 247 -22.27 7.10 4.29
N ILE A 248 -23.07 7.14 3.22
CA ILE A 248 -23.67 5.95 2.59
C ILE A 248 -22.56 5.10 1.96
N THR A 249 -21.77 5.67 1.05
CA THR A 249 -20.69 4.95 0.36
C THR A 249 -19.59 4.52 1.32
N PHE A 250 -19.23 5.39 2.27
CA PHE A 250 -18.31 5.03 3.35
C PHE A 250 -18.79 3.80 4.14
N SER A 251 -20.06 3.78 4.54
CA SER A 251 -20.64 2.66 5.31
C SER A 251 -20.71 1.38 4.48
N LEU A 252 -21.08 1.47 3.19
CA LEU A 252 -21.10 0.32 2.30
C LEU A 252 -19.70 -0.27 2.09
N PHE A 253 -18.68 0.58 1.96
CA PHE A 253 -17.29 0.12 1.85
C PHE A 253 -16.83 -0.58 3.14
N LEU A 254 -17.12 -0.02 4.32
CA LEU A 254 -16.83 -0.68 5.59
C LEU A 254 -17.58 -2.02 5.74
N LEU A 255 -18.86 -2.05 5.37
CA LEU A 255 -19.66 -3.28 5.39
C LEU A 255 -19.01 -4.35 4.49
N LEU A 256 -18.59 -3.98 3.27
CA LEU A 256 -17.92 -4.89 2.34
C LEU A 256 -16.65 -5.48 2.94
N LEU A 257 -15.80 -4.65 3.56
CA LEU A 257 -14.57 -5.10 4.20
C LEU A 257 -14.86 -6.02 5.38
N LEU A 258 -15.72 -5.59 6.31
CA LEU A 258 -16.03 -6.35 7.53
C LEU A 258 -16.73 -7.67 7.21
N TYR A 259 -17.75 -7.65 6.34
CA TYR A 259 -18.45 -8.84 5.90
C TYR A 259 -17.53 -9.81 5.16
N GLY A 260 -16.72 -9.30 4.22
CA GLY A 260 -15.76 -10.11 3.48
C GLY A 260 -14.72 -10.76 4.38
N ILE A 261 -14.16 -10.01 5.33
CA ILE A 261 -13.18 -10.52 6.30
C ILE A 261 -13.83 -11.59 7.17
N PHE A 262 -15.01 -11.33 7.73
CA PHE A 262 -15.73 -12.31 8.54
C PHE A 262 -16.02 -13.60 7.76
N ASN A 263 -16.51 -13.49 6.53
CA ASN A 263 -16.80 -14.63 5.67
C ASN A 263 -15.54 -15.41 5.31
N SER A 264 -14.42 -14.73 5.02
CA SER A 264 -13.13 -15.37 4.71
C SER A 264 -12.56 -16.17 5.89
N ILE A 265 -12.77 -15.71 7.12
CA ILE A 265 -12.41 -16.44 8.34
C ILE A 265 -13.32 -17.66 8.51
N LYS A 266 -14.64 -17.47 8.39
CA LYS A 266 -15.64 -18.55 8.52
C LYS A 266 -15.39 -19.68 7.52
N LYS A 267 -15.04 -19.33 6.28
CA LYS A 267 -14.75 -20.28 5.19
C LYS A 267 -13.31 -20.82 5.20
N LYS A 268 -12.46 -20.36 6.12
CA LYS A 268 -11.02 -20.69 6.13
C LYS A 268 -10.30 -20.37 4.81
N ASN A 269 -10.77 -19.33 4.11
CA ASN A 269 -10.14 -18.83 2.89
C ASN A 269 -9.11 -17.74 3.22
N TYR A 270 -7.87 -18.18 3.44
CA TYR A 270 -6.77 -17.30 3.83
C TYR A 270 -6.37 -16.28 2.74
N PHE A 271 -6.56 -16.65 1.46
CA PHE A 271 -6.20 -15.77 0.36
C PHE A 271 -7.14 -14.56 0.28
N LEU A 272 -8.46 -14.79 0.34
CA LEU A 272 -9.45 -13.73 0.40
C LEU A 272 -9.26 -12.86 1.65
N TYR A 273 -9.01 -13.50 2.80
CA TYR A 273 -8.70 -12.81 4.06
C TYR A 273 -7.53 -11.83 3.88
N THR A 274 -6.41 -12.29 3.33
CA THR A 274 -5.21 -11.47 3.12
C THR A 274 -5.49 -10.31 2.18
N ILE A 275 -6.17 -10.53 1.05
CA ILE A 275 -6.46 -9.46 0.09
C ILE A 275 -7.35 -8.38 0.71
N LEU A 276 -8.34 -8.77 1.51
CA LEU A 276 -9.21 -7.81 2.18
C LEU A 276 -8.48 -7.05 3.28
N ILE A 277 -7.60 -7.70 4.05
CA ILE A 277 -6.74 -7.00 5.02
C ILE A 277 -5.79 -6.02 4.30
N LEU A 278 -5.18 -6.44 3.19
CA LEU A 278 -4.36 -5.55 2.35
C LEU A 278 -5.15 -4.35 1.87
N LEU A 279 -6.37 -4.55 1.36
CA LEU A 279 -7.25 -3.46 0.92
C LEU A 279 -7.56 -2.52 2.08
N SER A 280 -7.91 -3.06 3.25
CA SER A 280 -8.25 -2.27 4.44
C SER A 280 -7.09 -1.37 4.90
N ILE A 281 -5.89 -1.93 5.01
CA ILE A 281 -4.72 -1.19 5.52
C ILE A 281 -4.16 -0.22 4.48
N SER A 282 -4.16 -0.60 3.20
CA SER A 282 -3.63 0.25 2.14
C SER A 282 -4.53 1.45 1.88
N SER A 283 -5.84 1.28 2.07
CA SER A 283 -6.86 2.34 2.03
C SER A 283 -6.64 3.45 3.07
N LEU A 284 -5.85 3.23 4.13
CA LEU A 284 -5.47 4.28 5.09
C LEU A 284 -4.41 5.24 4.53
N THR A 285 -3.66 4.81 3.52
CA THR A 285 -2.45 5.51 3.06
C THR A 285 -2.53 6.01 1.62
N ASP A 286 -3.48 5.50 0.85
CA ASP A 286 -3.62 5.79 -0.58
C ASP A 286 -5.06 5.57 -1.04
N ASN A 287 -5.37 6.07 -2.23
CA ASN A 287 -6.69 6.00 -2.84
C ASN A 287 -6.73 4.94 -3.96
N PHE A 288 -6.48 3.68 -3.62
CA PHE A 288 -6.32 2.60 -4.60
C PHE A 288 -7.56 2.34 -5.47
N LEU A 289 -8.77 2.58 -4.95
CA LEU A 289 -10.01 2.26 -5.66
C LEU A 289 -10.51 3.37 -6.56
N ILE A 290 -9.73 4.43 -6.75
CA ILE A 290 -10.01 5.51 -7.71
C ILE A 290 -9.14 5.35 -8.96
N VAL A 291 -7.95 4.75 -8.82
CA VAL A 291 -7.01 4.56 -9.92
C VAL A 291 -7.19 3.18 -10.57
N ASN A 292 -7.16 3.14 -11.91
CA ASN A 292 -7.36 1.92 -12.69
C ASN A 292 -6.48 0.75 -12.23
N LYS A 293 -5.20 1.01 -11.91
CA LYS A 293 -4.26 -0.03 -11.47
C LYS A 293 -4.71 -0.71 -10.17
N GLY A 294 -5.27 0.06 -9.23
CA GLY A 294 -5.76 -0.48 -7.96
C GLY A 294 -7.12 -1.16 -8.11
N ILE A 295 -8.05 -0.57 -8.86
CA ILE A 295 -9.36 -1.17 -9.16
C ILE A 295 -9.15 -2.55 -9.83
N VAL A 296 -8.38 -2.62 -10.91
CA VAL A 296 -8.13 -3.88 -11.62
C VAL A 296 -7.47 -4.91 -10.69
N PHE A 297 -6.47 -4.51 -9.91
CA PHE A 297 -5.78 -5.39 -8.98
C PHE A 297 -6.74 -6.01 -7.94
N PHE A 298 -7.48 -5.17 -7.21
CA PHE A 298 -8.35 -5.67 -6.15
C PHE A 298 -9.55 -6.43 -6.72
N THR A 299 -10.20 -5.93 -7.76
CA THR A 299 -11.33 -6.64 -8.38
C THR A 299 -10.92 -7.99 -8.93
N PHE A 300 -9.77 -8.09 -9.62
CA PHE A 300 -9.26 -9.36 -10.15
C PHE A 300 -8.98 -10.38 -9.05
N PHE A 301 -8.19 -9.99 -8.04
CA PHE A 301 -7.78 -10.92 -6.99
C PHE A 301 -8.92 -11.28 -6.03
N ILE A 302 -9.81 -10.35 -5.69
CA ILE A 302 -11.02 -10.66 -4.92
C ILE A 302 -11.93 -11.62 -5.69
N SER A 303 -12.11 -11.43 -7.01
CA SER A 303 -12.95 -12.33 -7.81
C SER A 303 -12.41 -13.76 -7.85
N ILE A 304 -11.09 -13.91 -7.99
CA ILE A 304 -10.44 -15.23 -7.95
C ILE A 304 -10.51 -15.82 -6.54
N ALA A 305 -10.28 -15.01 -5.52
CA ALA A 305 -10.28 -15.46 -4.13
C ALA A 305 -11.67 -15.87 -3.65
N ALA A 306 -12.73 -15.18 -4.05
CA ALA A 306 -14.10 -15.45 -3.61
C ALA A 306 -14.67 -16.78 -4.11
N LYS A 307 -14.01 -17.43 -5.07
CA LYS A 307 -14.36 -18.77 -5.54
C LYS A 307 -13.99 -19.88 -4.55
N ASP A 308 -12.88 -19.69 -3.84
CA ASP A 308 -12.30 -20.63 -2.87
C ASP A 308 -13.11 -20.66 -1.55
#